data_AF-A0A942QZ31-F1
#
_entry.id   AF-A0A942QZ31-F1
#
_cell.length_a   1.000
_cell.length_b   1.000
_cell.length_c   1.000
_cell.angle_alpha   90.00
_cell.angle_beta   90.00
_cell.angle_gamma   90.00
#
_symmetry.space_group_name_H-M   'P 1'
#
loop_
_entity.id
_entity.type
_entity.pdbx_description
1 polymer ?
#
loop_
_entity_poly.entity_id
_entity_poly.type
_entity_poly.pdbx_seq_one_letter_code
_entity_poly.pdbx_strand_id
1 'polypeptide(L)' 'MQSHTLRFWLVTLATAITMAVTASLGLWQLGRANQKLALQARMDERIQLPAWRETDLLRAADPGEAVYRPVQLRGTWVP' A
#
# COMPACT_ATOMS: atom_id res chain seq x y z
N MET A 1 31.79 -17.87 -39.24
CA MET A 1 31.96 -18.04 -37.78
C MET A 1 31.37 -16.91 -36.91
N GLN A 2 30.92 -15.76 -37.45
CA GLN A 2 30.40 -14.65 -36.61
C GLN A 2 28.94 -14.78 -36.13
N SER A 3 28.08 -15.52 -36.83
CA SER A 3 26.65 -15.61 -36.51
C SER A 3 26.36 -16.33 -35.19
N HIS A 4 27.20 -17.29 -34.80
CA HIS A 4 27.00 -18.06 -33.56
C HIS A 4 27.32 -17.25 -32.31
N THR A 5 28.39 -16.46 -32.33
CA THR A 5 28.77 -15.58 -31.20
C THR A 5 27.72 -14.49 -30.99
N LEU A 6 27.19 -13.89 -32.06
CA LEU A 6 26.11 -12.91 -31.96
C LEU A 6 24.84 -13.52 -31.37
N ARG A 7 24.42 -14.69 -31.86
CA ARG A 7 23.25 -15.40 -31.33
C ARG A 7 23.42 -15.76 -29.85
N PHE A 8 24.60 -16.21 -29.45
CA PHE A 8 24.90 -16.51 -28.04
C PHE A 8 24.67 -15.28 -27.15
N TRP A 9 25.29 -14.14 -27.49
CA TRP A 9 25.12 -12.90 -26.71
C TRP A 9 23.69 -12.39 -26.69
N LEU A 10 22.96 -12.51 -27.80
CA LEU A 10 21.53 -12.16 -27.84
C LEU A 10 20.71 -13.02 -26.88
N VAL A 11 20.93 -14.34 -26.85
CA VAL A 11 20.23 -15.24 -25.93
C VAL A 11 20.62 -14.97 -24.48
N THR A 12 21.90 -14.72 -24.20
CA THR A 12 22.37 -14.35 -22.85
C THR A 12 21.72 -13.06 -22.37
N LEU A 13 21.67 -12.03 -23.21
CA LEU A 13 21.03 -10.77 -22.87
C LEU A 13 19.53 -10.94 -22.66
N ALA A 14 18.85 -11.68 -23.53
CA ALA A 14 17.42 -11.97 -23.38
C ALA A 14 17.12 -12.71 -22.06
N THR A 15 17.97 -13.67 -21.69
CA THR A 15 17.88 -14.39 -20.42
C THR A 15 18.06 -13.42 -19.24
N ALA A 16 19.11 -12.59 -19.27
CA ALA A 16 19.38 -11.63 -18.21
C ALA A 16 18.23 -10.62 -18.03
N ILE A 17 17.67 -10.11 -19.13
CA ILE A 17 16.50 -9.22 -19.10
C ILE A 17 15.30 -9.95 -18.47
N THR A 18 15.04 -11.19 -18.88
CA THR A 18 13.91 -11.98 -18.34
C THR A 18 14.06 -12.20 -16.84
N MET A 19 15.27 -12.53 -16.38
CA MET A 19 15.57 -12.65 -14.94
C MET A 19 15.36 -11.33 -14.20
N ALA A 20 15.83 -10.21 -14.75
CA ALA A 20 15.68 -8.89 -14.14
C ALA A 20 14.21 -8.47 -14.03
N VAL A 21 13.40 -8.72 -15.07
CA VAL A 21 11.94 -8.49 -15.05
C VAL A 21 11.27 -9.35 -13.99
N THR A 22 11.63 -10.63 -13.91
CA THR A 22 11.07 -11.58 -12.93
C THR A 22 11.38 -11.14 -11.49
N ALA A 23 12.63 -10.76 -11.22
CA ALA A 23 13.06 -10.23 -9.93
C ALA A 23 12.32 -8.92 -9.58
N SER A 24 12.18 -8.01 -10.56
CA SER A 24 11.48 -6.73 -10.37
C SER A 24 10.00 -6.93 -10.02
N LEU A 25 9.34 -7.90 -10.65
CA LEU A 25 7.96 -8.28 -10.30
C LEU A 25 7.87 -8.85 -8.89
N GLY A 26 8.81 -9.70 -8.49
CA GLY A 26 8.89 -10.22 -7.12
C GLY A 26 9.05 -9.10 -6.08
N LEU A 27 9.96 -8.16 -6.33
CA LEU A 27 10.15 -6.98 -5.49
C LEU A 27 8.90 -6.09 -5.43
N TRP A 28 8.22 -5.92 -6.56
CA TRP A 28 6.96 -5.17 -6.61
C TRP A 28 5.86 -5.84 -5.79
N GLN A 29 5.73 -7.18 -5.85
CA GLN A 29 4.78 -7.94 -5.04
C GLN A 29 5.05 -7.76 -3.54
N LEU A 30 6.32 -7.83 -3.12
CA LEU A 30 6.72 -7.59 -1.73
C LEU A 30 6.43 -6.15 -1.30
N GLY A 31 6.70 -5.17 -2.17
CA GLY A 31 6.35 -3.77 -1.93
C GLY A 31 4.84 -3.57 -1.74
N ARG A 32 4.01 -4.21 -2.58
CA ARG A 32 2.54 -4.17 -2.44
C ARG A 32 2.06 -4.82 -1.15
N ALA A 33 2.68 -5.93 -0.73
CA ALA A 33 2.38 -6.54 0.56
C ALA A 33 2.70 -5.59 1.72
N ASN A 34 3.88 -4.96 1.71
CA ASN A 34 4.28 -4.00 2.73
C ASN A 34 3.34 -2.78 2.81
N GLN A 35 2.87 -2.27 1.65
CA GLN A 35 1.88 -1.18 1.61
C GLN A 35 0.58 -1.56 2.34
N LYS A 36 0.09 -2.79 2.13
CA LYS A 36 -1.12 -3.28 2.81
C LYS A 36 -0.90 -3.42 4.30
N LEU A 37 0.23 -4.00 4.72
CA LEU A 37 0.57 -4.14 6.13
C LEU A 37 0.72 -2.78 6.83
N ALA A 38 1.35 -1.81 6.18
CA ALA A 38 1.49 -0.46 6.73
C ALA A 38 0.15 0.29 6.82
N LEU A 39 -0.83 -0.02 5.96
CA LEU A 39 -2.19 0.49 6.09
C LEU A 39 -2.92 -0.19 7.25
N GLN A 40 -2.82 -1.51 7.35
CA GLN A 40 -3.43 -2.29 8.43
C GLN A 40 -2.90 -1.86 9.80
N ALA A 41 -1.58 -1.74 9.96
CA ALA A 41 -0.97 -1.28 11.21
C ALA A 41 -1.49 0.09 11.64
N ARG A 42 -1.65 1.03 10.68
CA ARG A 42 -2.26 2.33 10.96
C ARG A 42 -3.71 2.23 11.41
N MET A 43 -4.51 1.34 10.80
CA MET A 43 -5.88 1.09 11.25
C MET A 43 -5.90 0.50 12.66
N ASP A 44 -5.06 -0.50 12.93
CA ASP A 44 -4.98 -1.20 14.22
C ASP A 44 -4.60 -0.23 15.34
N GLU A 45 -3.61 0.64 15.12
CA GLU A 45 -3.23 1.70 16.06
C GLU A 45 -4.38 2.67 16.34
N ARG A 46 -5.09 3.10 15.29
CA ARG A 46 -6.18 4.08 15.39
C ARG A 46 -7.43 3.52 16.05
N ILE A 47 -7.75 2.24 15.83
CA ILE A 47 -8.92 1.57 16.41
C ILE A 47 -8.81 1.44 17.93
N GLN A 48 -7.59 1.36 18.47
CA GLN A 48 -7.37 1.33 19.93
C GLN A 48 -7.54 2.69 20.60
N LEU A 49 -7.64 3.79 19.83
CA LEU A 49 -7.84 5.10 20.41
C LEU A 49 -9.26 5.26 20.96
N PRO A 50 -9.44 6.07 22.02
CA PRO A 50 -10.77 6.37 22.55
C PRO A 50 -11.69 6.90 21.47
N ALA A 51 -12.93 6.41 21.47
CA ALA A 51 -13.93 6.82 20.50
C ALA A 51 -14.17 8.34 20.57
N TRP A 52 -14.18 8.99 19.42
CA TRP A 52 -14.55 10.40 19.31
C TRP A 52 -16.06 10.59 19.43
N ARG A 53 -16.45 11.66 20.12
CA ARG A 53 -17.82 12.16 20.14
C ARG A 53 -17.97 13.30 19.14
N GLU A 54 -19.20 13.78 18.98
CA GLU A 54 -19.57 14.86 18.08
C GLU A 54 -18.70 16.11 18.30
N THR A 55 -18.46 16.48 19.56
CA THR A 55 -17.64 17.65 19.90
C THR A 55 -16.17 17.49 19.52
N ASP A 56 -15.65 16.27 19.55
CA ASP A 56 -14.25 15.98 19.22
C ASP A 56 -14.05 16.06 17.71
N LEU A 57 -14.99 15.50 16.94
CA LEU A 57 -15.02 15.61 15.49
C LEU A 57 -15.15 17.05 15.01
N LEU A 58 -16.08 17.83 15.59
CA LEU A 58 -16.31 19.23 15.18
C LEU A 58 -15.15 20.15 15.56
N ARG A 59 -14.33 19.78 16.55
CA ARG A 59 -13.15 20.55 16.98
C ARG A 59 -11.87 20.11 16.28
N ALA A 60 -11.87 18.96 15.62
CA ALA A 60 -10.68 18.42 14.96
C ALA A 60 -10.15 19.41 13.92
N ALA A 61 -8.90 19.86 14.08
CA ALA A 61 -8.24 20.76 13.14
C ALA A 61 -7.91 20.04 11.82
N ASP A 62 -7.61 18.75 11.90
CA ASP A 62 -7.41 17.87 10.76
C ASP A 62 -8.47 16.74 10.76
N PRO A 63 -9.38 16.70 9.77
CA PRO A 63 -10.31 15.59 9.59
C PRO A 63 -9.60 14.23 9.42
N GLY A 64 -8.36 14.24 8.96
CA GLY A 64 -7.49 13.08 8.83
C GLY A 64 -7.26 12.34 10.15
N GLU A 65 -7.40 13.00 11.29
CA GLU A 65 -7.29 12.38 12.63
C GLU A 65 -8.48 11.45 12.97
N ALA A 66 -9.65 11.70 12.39
CA ALA A 66 -10.83 10.84 12.55
C ALA A 66 -10.70 9.51 11.80
N VAL A 67 -9.87 9.47 10.76
CA VAL A 67 -9.80 8.32 9.85
C VAL A 67 -9.31 7.08 10.60
N TYR A 68 -10.04 5.97 10.46
CA TYR A 68 -9.81 4.69 11.16
C TYR A 68 -9.93 4.75 12.69
N ARG A 69 -10.43 5.86 13.24
CA ARG A 69 -10.71 5.99 14.67
C ARG A 69 -12.18 5.69 14.95
N PRO A 70 -12.52 5.02 16.06
CA PRO A 70 -13.92 4.81 16.43
C PRO A 70 -14.62 6.15 16.70
N VAL A 71 -15.88 6.25 16.29
CA VAL A 71 -16.74 7.43 16.52
C VAL A 71 -18.08 6.99 17.09
N GLN A 72 -18.60 7.74 18.05
CA GLN A 72 -19.95 7.58 18.58
C GLN A 72 -20.69 8.88 18.33
N LEU A 73 -21.69 8.83 17.43
CA LEU A 73 -22.46 10.00 17.02
C LEU A 73 -23.95 9.73 17.17
N ARG A 74 -24.68 10.78 17.56
CA ARG A 74 -26.13 10.83 17.62
C ARG A 74 -26.63 11.90 16.67
N GLY A 75 -27.68 11.59 15.92
CA GLY A 75 -28.30 12.52 14.99
C GLY A 75 -29.60 11.96 14.44
N THR A 76 -30.28 12.77 13.63
CA THR A 76 -31.49 12.41 12.90
C THR A 76 -31.17 12.29 11.41
N TRP A 77 -31.65 11.22 10.78
CA TRP A 77 -31.60 11.10 9.33
C TRP A 77 -32.58 12.09 8.70
N VAL A 78 -32.07 12.98 7.86
CA VAL A 78 -32.88 13.87 7.02
C VAL A 78 -33.13 13.19 5.66
N PRO A 79 -34.38 13.24 5.14
CA PRO A 79 -34.76 12.62 3.88
C PRO A 79 -34.13 13.30 2.65
#